data_AF-X0ZA73-F1
#
_entry.id   AF-X0ZA73-F1
#
_cell.length_a   1.000
_cell.length_b   1.000
_cell.length_c   1.000
_cell.angle_alpha   90.00
_cell.angle_beta   90.00
_cell.angle_gamma   90.00
#
_symmetry.space_group_name_H-M   'P 1'
#
loop_
_entity.id
_entity.type
_entity.pdbx_description
1 polymer ?
#
loop_
_entity_poly.entity_id
_entity_poly.type
_entity_poly.pdbx_seq_one_letter_code
_entity_poly.pdbx_strand_id
1 'polypeptide(L)' 'QIKQAIVGNGRAEKYQVQSMVKILLNLSEIPQPDHAADALAAAICHIHTKY' A
#
# COMPACT_ATOMS: atom_id res chain seq x y z
N GLN A 1 10.30 4.30 -2.49
CA GLN A 1 10.35 3.39 -1.32
C GLN A 1 9.00 2.73 -1.10
N ILE A 2 7.93 3.44 -0.71
CA ILE A 2 6.57 2.87 -0.52
C ILE A 2 6.06 2.07 -1.73
N LYS A 3 6.11 2.65 -2.93
CA LYS A 3 5.68 1.98 -4.18
C LYS A 3 6.43 0.68 -4.47
N GLN A 4 7.72 0.65 -4.18
CA GLN A 4 8.56 -0.53 -4.38
C GLN A 4 8.33 -1.58 -3.28
N ALA A 5 8.11 -1.15 -2.04
CA ALA A 5 7.83 -2.05 -0.91
C ALA A 5 6.46 -2.73 -1.00
N ILE A 6 5.49 -2.12 -1.72
CA ILE A 6 4.12 -2.62 -1.84
C ILE A 6 3.85 -3.26 -3.19
N VAL A 7 4.33 -2.65 -4.28
CA VAL A 7 4.03 -3.05 -5.66
C VAL A 7 5.27 -3.65 -6.36
N GLY A 8 6.44 -3.66 -5.72
CA GLY A 8 7.69 -4.14 -6.32
C GLY A 8 8.29 -3.21 -7.37
N ASN A 9 7.57 -2.17 -7.80
CA ASN A 9 8.00 -1.23 -8.82
C ASN A 9 7.97 0.21 -8.28
N GLY A 10 9.10 0.92 -8.37
CA GLY A 10 9.21 2.32 -7.95
C GLY A 10 8.28 3.29 -8.70
N ARG A 11 7.77 2.89 -9.87
CA ARG A 11 6.86 3.68 -10.71
C ARG A 11 5.36 3.42 -10.51
N ALA A 12 4.96 2.60 -9.54
CA ALA A 12 3.55 2.26 -9.36
C ALA A 12 2.64 3.48 -9.15
N GLU A 13 1.42 3.46 -9.68
CA GLU A 13 0.45 4.53 -9.49
C GLU A 13 -0.23 4.47 -8.11
N LYS A 14 -0.83 5.59 -7.67
CA LYS A 14 -1.50 5.67 -6.35
C LYS A 14 -2.60 4.62 -6.21
N TYR A 15 -3.40 4.42 -7.26
CA TYR A 15 -4.42 3.37 -7.35
C TYR A 15 -3.84 1.95 -7.22
N GLN A 16 -2.66 1.69 -7.77
CA GLN A 16 -2.02 0.37 -7.67
C GLN A 16 -1.57 0.10 -6.23
N VAL A 17 -1.05 1.12 -5.54
CA VAL A 17 -0.71 1.01 -4.11
C VAL A 17 -1.96 0.73 -3.29
N GLN A 18 -3.05 1.46 -3.50
CA GLN A 18 -4.32 1.25 -2.81
C GLN A 18 -4.92 -0.15 -3.06
N SER A 19 -4.87 -0.63 -4.30
CA SER A 19 -5.32 -1.98 -4.66
C SER A 19 -4.46 -3.06 -4.02
N MET A 20 -3.14 -2.85 -3.94
CA MET A 20 -2.25 -3.77 -3.23
C MET A 20 -2.48 -3.75 -1.73
N VAL A 21 -2.71 -2.59 -1.12
CA VAL A 21 -3.08 -2.49 0.31
C VAL A 21 -4.35 -3.27 0.59
N LYS A 22 -5.37 -3.16 -0.29
CA LYS A 22 -6.59 -3.97 -0.23
C LYS A 22 -6.28 -5.47 -0.24
N ILE A 23 -5.46 -5.93 -1.20
CA ILE A 23 -5.10 -7.35 -1.34
C ILE A 23 -4.30 -7.84 -0.12
N LEU A 24 -3.30 -7.07 0.31
CA LEU A 24 -2.41 -7.41 1.42
C LEU A 24 -3.15 -7.48 2.76
N LEU A 25 -4.17 -6.64 2.96
CA LEU A 25 -5.01 -6.62 4.16
C LEU A 25 -6.31 -7.41 3.99
N ASN A 26 -6.49 -8.07 2.85
CA ASN A 26 -7.68 -8.84 2.50
C ASN A 26 -9.00 -8.06 2.70
N LEU A 27 -9.01 -6.79 2.31
CA LEU A 27 -10.17 -5.90 2.43
C LEU A 27 -11.16 -6.16 1.29
N SER A 28 -12.46 -6.07 1.58
CA SER A 28 -13.54 -6.29 0.60
C SER A 28 -13.58 -5.21 -0.48
N GLU A 29 -13.22 -3.98 -0.12
CA GLU A 29 -13.17 -2.80 -0.98
C GLU A 29 -11.89 -1.98 -0.78
N ILE A 30 -11.65 -1.02 -1.67
CA ILE A 30 -10.50 -0.12 -1.54
C ILE A 30 -10.74 0.74 -0.29
N PRO A 31 -9.82 0.80 0.69
CA PRO A 31 -10.02 1.54 1.91
C PRO A 31 -10.26 3.03 1.61
N GLN A 32 -11.44 3.51 1.98
CA GLN A 32 -11.81 4.92 1.99
C GLN A 32 -11.88 5.44 3.43
N PRO A 33 -11.54 6.72 3.68
CA PRO A 33 -11.05 7.73 2.71
C PRO A 33 -9.59 7.46 2.30
N ASP A 34 -9.14 8.11 1.21
CA ASP A 34 -7.79 7.92 0.63
C ASP A 34 -6.64 7.98 1.66
N HIS A 35 -6.80 8.79 2.70
CA HIS A 35 -5.84 8.94 3.80
C HIS A 35 -5.65 7.65 4.63
N ALA A 36 -6.69 6.82 4.76
CA ALA A 36 -6.60 5.53 5.46
C ALA A 36 -5.74 4.54 4.65
N ALA A 37 -5.91 4.52 3.33
CA ALA A 37 -5.11 3.70 2.44
C ALA A 37 -3.62 4.12 2.45
N ASP A 38 -3.35 5.43 2.46
CA ASP A 38 -2.00 5.98 2.54
C ASP A 38 -1.32 5.64 3.89
N ALA A 39 -2.06 5.68 5.00
CA ALA A 39 -1.54 5.29 6.32
C ALA A 39 -1.21 3.79 6.40
N LEU A 40 -2.09 2.93 5.87
CA LEU A 40 -1.87 1.49 5.80
C LEU A 40 -0.69 1.14 4.88
N ALA A 41 -0.58 1.82 3.73
CA ALA A 41 0.58 1.71 2.84
C ALA A 41 1.89 2.07 3.56
N ALA A 42 1.89 3.17 4.32
CA ALA A 42 3.05 3.58 5.11
C ALA A 42 3.43 2.54 6.17
N ALA A 43 2.45 1.95 6.87
CA ALA A 43 2.68 0.90 7.85
C ALA A 43 3.29 -0.37 7.22
N ILE A 44 2.72 -0.83 6.10
CA ILE A 44 3.24 -1.99 5.34
C ILE A 44 4.65 -1.71 4.83
N CYS A 45 4.90 -0.51 4.28
CA CYS A 45 6.24 -0.11 3.84
C CYS A 45 7.24 -0.09 5.00
N HIS A 46 6.83 0.38 6.19
CA HIS A 46 7.69 0.39 7.38
C HIS A 46 8.07 -1.03 7.80
N ILE A 47 7.12 -1.97 7.78
CA ILE A 47 7.37 -3.38 8.10
C ILE A 47 8.32 -4.01 7.07
N HIS A 48 8.07 -3.82 5.77
CA HIS A 48 8.93 -4.37 4.70
C HIS A 48 10.32 -3.73 4.59
N THR A 49 10.53 -2.52 5.11
CA THR A 49 11.84 -1.85 5.08
C THR A 49 12.71 -2.18 6.30
N LYS A 50 12.12 -2.71 7.39
CA LYS A 50 12.82 -2.95 8.67
C LYS A 50 13.40 -4.36 8.85
N TYR A 51 13.43 -5.18 7.80
CA TYR A 51 14.09 -6.49 7.79
C TYR A 51 15.03 -6.62 6.59
#